data_AF-A0A346MZJ4-F1
#
_entry.id   AF-A0A346MZJ4-F1
#
_cell.length_a   1.000
_cell.length_b   1.000
_cell.length_c   1.000
_cell.angle_alpha   90.00
_cell.angle_beta   90.00
_cell.angle_gamma   90.00
#
_symmetry.space_group_name_H-M   'P 1'
#
loop_
_entity.id
_entity.type
_entity.pdbx_description
1 polymer ?
#
loop_
_entity_poly.entity_id
_entity_poly.type
_entity_poly.pdbx_seq_one_letter_code
_entity_poly.pdbx_strand_id
1 'polypeptide(L)'
;MNTEARFDPREFRATLGTFTTGVTIITARGADGLPVGVTANSFNSVSLDPPMVLWSLARNARSLEAFQQSGHFAVHILSAGQEDLSNRFAKSGADKFTGVACSEGAGGAPLLDDCSARLQCRTSFVYEGGDHLIFVGEVVAFDRSGLPPLVFQAGRYAVATRKAASLSSGSLDAGWSEDHLPYLLGRAYFQVYFRIREHVRADGLSDDEYFILSTLAVRDGRTQAEIEAGLSHAGCDCGFQVLAGLRQRGLLRCEDGTGDLRWFLSDEGRRRTLHLIAAAKAIESEVLAGLGEWDAVALKNLLKQLVLSTDPGLPDLWSPPPAATTGAEA
;
A
#
# COMPACT_ATOMS: atom_id res chain seq x y z
N MET A 1 -40.79 26.98 -2.53
CA MET A 1 -40.04 27.26 -3.78
C MET A 1 -39.01 26.17 -3.93
N ASN A 2 -39.16 25.34 -4.96
CA ASN A 2 -38.29 24.20 -5.24
C ASN A 2 -37.01 24.73 -5.91
N THR A 3 -35.87 24.71 -5.21
CA THR A 3 -34.59 25.08 -5.80
C THR A 3 -34.15 23.92 -6.70
N GLU A 4 -34.36 24.02 -8.01
CA GLU A 4 -33.78 23.05 -8.95
C GLU A 4 -32.26 23.08 -8.77
N ALA A 5 -31.67 21.93 -8.43
CA ALA A 5 -30.23 21.80 -8.29
C ALA A 5 -29.58 22.01 -9.67
N ARG A 6 -28.90 23.14 -9.83
CA ARG A 6 -28.22 23.55 -11.08
C ARG A 6 -27.12 22.57 -11.53
N PHE A 7 -26.64 21.72 -10.62
CA PHE A 7 -25.58 20.73 -10.86
C PHE A 7 -25.92 19.42 -10.14
N ASP A 8 -25.51 18.28 -10.70
CA ASP A 8 -25.61 16.99 -10.01
C ASP A 8 -24.66 16.98 -8.79
N PRO A 9 -25.16 16.82 -7.55
CA PRO A 9 -24.32 16.75 -6.36
C PRO A 9 -23.28 15.62 -6.39
N ARG A 10 -23.55 14.53 -7.12
CA ARG A 10 -22.60 13.42 -7.29
C ARG A 10 -21.43 13.83 -8.17
N GLU A 11 -21.69 14.47 -9.30
CA GLU A 11 -20.66 14.99 -10.21
C GLU A 11 -19.82 16.08 -9.54
N PHE A 12 -20.46 16.99 -8.81
CA PHE A 12 -19.76 18.01 -8.04
C PHE A 12 -18.83 17.39 -6.98
N ARG A 13 -19.32 16.40 -6.22
CA ARG A 13 -18.50 15.67 -5.23
C ARG A 13 -17.34 14.92 -5.89
N ALA A 14 -17.58 14.27 -7.03
CA ALA A 14 -16.53 13.59 -7.79
C ALA A 14 -15.44 14.57 -8.25
N THR A 15 -15.85 15.76 -8.70
CA THR A 15 -14.95 16.84 -9.13
C THR A 15 -14.09 17.34 -7.97
N LEU A 16 -14.69 17.59 -6.80
CA LEU A 16 -13.96 17.97 -5.59
C LEU A 16 -12.97 16.88 -5.15
N GLY A 17 -13.31 15.61 -5.38
CA GLY A 17 -12.44 14.46 -5.10
C GLY A 17 -11.13 14.44 -5.90
N THR A 18 -11.00 15.24 -6.96
CA THR A 18 -9.73 15.37 -7.72
C THR A 18 -8.65 16.10 -6.91
N PHE A 19 -9.05 16.95 -5.96
CA PHE A 19 -8.13 17.63 -5.06
C PHE A 19 -7.68 16.65 -3.97
N THR A 20 -6.41 16.27 -4.01
CA THR A 20 -5.82 15.32 -3.07
C THR A 20 -5.62 15.98 -1.71
N THR A 21 -6.00 15.28 -0.65
CA THR A 21 -5.92 15.78 0.73
C THR A 21 -5.27 14.75 1.64
N GLY A 22 -4.69 15.22 2.74
CA GLY A 22 -4.47 14.35 3.89
C GLY A 22 -5.79 14.04 4.60
N VAL A 23 -5.80 13.00 5.43
CA VAL A 23 -6.96 12.68 6.26
C VAL A 23 -6.72 13.15 7.69
N THR A 24 -7.73 13.80 8.28
CA THR A 24 -7.66 14.23 9.67
C THR A 24 -8.78 13.64 10.53
N ILE A 25 -8.53 13.50 11.83
CA ILE A 25 -9.59 13.36 12.83
C ILE A 25 -9.58 14.60 13.71
N ILE A 26 -10.74 15.25 13.79
CA ILE A 26 -10.95 16.37 14.70
C ILE A 26 -11.63 15.84 15.95
N THR A 27 -11.12 16.22 17.12
CA THR A 27 -11.68 15.81 18.41
C THR A 27 -11.93 17.02 19.30
N ALA A 28 -12.89 16.88 20.21
CA ALA A 28 -13.16 17.86 21.26
C ALA A 28 -13.78 17.15 22.48
N ARG A 29 -13.94 17.90 23.56
CA ARG A 29 -14.67 17.47 24.76
C ARG A 29 -16.05 18.15 24.77
N GLY A 30 -17.12 17.38 24.82
CA GLY A 30 -18.47 17.91 25.00
C GLY A 30 -18.67 18.55 26.37
N ALA A 31 -19.72 19.35 26.52
CA ALA A 31 -20.08 19.95 27.81
C ALA A 31 -20.47 18.91 28.88
N ASP A 32 -20.86 17.71 28.45
CA ASP A 32 -21.10 16.53 29.28
C ASP A 32 -19.80 15.80 29.71
N GLY A 33 -18.64 16.30 29.27
CA GLY A 33 -17.33 15.68 29.51
C GLY A 33 -17.02 14.49 28.60
N LEU A 34 -17.91 14.11 27.69
CA LEU A 34 -17.70 12.98 26.79
C LEU A 34 -16.84 13.39 25.58
N PRO A 35 -15.93 12.51 25.12
CA PRO A 35 -15.12 12.80 23.94
C PRO A 35 -15.97 12.69 22.67
N VAL A 36 -15.80 13.65 21.77
CA VAL A 36 -16.37 13.60 20.41
C VAL A 36 -15.27 13.63 19.37
N GLY A 37 -15.50 12.97 18.24
CA GLY A 37 -14.54 12.93 17.16
C GLY A 37 -15.17 12.65 15.80
N VAL A 38 -14.57 13.24 14.77
CA VAL A 38 -15.03 13.15 13.39
C VAL A 38 -13.86 13.11 12.43
N THR A 39 -13.91 12.19 11.47
CA THR A 39 -12.98 12.22 10.34
C THR A 39 -13.34 13.36 9.40
N ALA A 40 -12.36 14.18 9.04
CA ALA A 40 -12.51 15.30 8.13
C ALA A 40 -11.33 15.36 7.15
N ASN A 41 -11.61 15.67 5.89
CA ASN A 41 -10.62 16.02 4.89
C ASN A 41 -10.83 17.45 4.35
N SER A 42 -11.66 18.24 5.03
CA SER A 42 -11.89 19.67 4.77
C SER A 42 -10.87 20.59 5.46
N PHE A 43 -9.89 20.01 6.15
CA PHE A 43 -8.84 20.74 6.88
C PHE A 43 -7.91 21.51 5.94
N ASN A 44 -7.52 22.73 6.33
CA ASN A 44 -6.47 23.49 5.67
C ASN A 44 -5.80 24.51 6.62
N SER A 45 -4.57 24.92 6.29
CA SER A 45 -3.88 26.04 6.95
C SER A 45 -4.43 27.38 6.49
N VAL A 46 -4.46 28.38 7.39
CA VAL A 46 -5.01 29.72 7.12
C VAL A 46 -3.93 30.79 7.25
N SER A 47 -3.20 30.80 8.36
CA SER A 47 -2.25 31.86 8.70
C SER A 47 -1.05 31.29 9.46
N LEU A 48 0.11 31.93 9.31
CA LEU A 48 1.31 31.62 10.10
C LEU A 48 1.44 32.52 11.33
N ASP A 49 1.03 33.79 11.24
CA ASP A 49 1.05 34.73 12.36
C ASP A 49 -0.23 35.60 12.39
N PRO A 50 -1.16 35.35 13.34
CA PRO A 50 -1.14 34.24 14.30
C PRO A 50 -1.28 32.89 13.59
N PRO A 51 -0.82 31.77 14.18
CA PRO A 51 -0.90 30.45 13.57
C PRO A 51 -2.36 29.96 13.57
N MET A 52 -2.97 29.84 12.39
CA MET A 52 -4.39 29.49 12.26
C MET A 52 -4.63 28.38 11.25
N VAL A 53 -5.63 27.56 11.55
CA VAL A 53 -6.14 26.49 10.69
C VAL A 53 -7.66 26.54 10.62
N LEU A 54 -8.23 25.91 9.59
CA LEU A 54 -9.67 25.74 9.46
C LEU A 54 -10.07 24.31 9.10
N TRP A 55 -11.34 24.00 9.33
CA TRP A 55 -12.00 22.80 8.83
C TRP A 55 -13.52 23.03 8.82
N SER A 56 -14.26 22.16 8.13
CA SER A 56 -15.72 22.28 7.99
C SER A 56 -16.45 21.07 8.54
N LEU A 57 -17.49 21.29 9.34
CA LEU A 57 -18.36 20.26 9.94
C LEU A 57 -19.80 20.38 9.41
N ALA A 58 -20.39 19.26 9.00
CA ALA A 58 -21.77 19.24 8.54
C ALA A 58 -22.75 19.67 9.65
N ARG A 59 -23.76 20.48 9.31
CA ARG A 59 -24.76 20.96 10.29
C ARG A 59 -25.60 19.85 10.93
N ASN A 60 -25.72 18.71 10.26
CA ASN A 60 -26.46 17.56 10.78
C ASN A 60 -25.57 16.60 11.60
N ALA A 61 -24.30 16.94 11.82
CA ALA A 61 -23.40 16.13 12.63
C ALA A 61 -23.86 16.11 14.09
N ARG A 62 -23.98 14.91 14.66
CA ARG A 62 -24.36 14.73 16.08
C ARG A 62 -23.39 15.41 17.06
N SER A 63 -22.14 15.61 16.64
CA SER A 63 -21.09 16.27 17.44
C SER A 63 -21.08 17.79 17.31
N LEU A 64 -21.98 18.40 16.52
CA LEU A 64 -21.95 19.84 16.23
C LEU A 64 -21.97 20.69 17.51
N GLU A 65 -22.92 20.40 18.40
CA GLU A 65 -23.09 21.15 19.65
C GLU A 65 -21.84 21.06 20.54
N ALA A 66 -21.23 19.88 20.65
CA ALA A 66 -20.00 19.69 21.41
C ALA A 66 -18.84 20.53 20.86
N PHE A 67 -18.66 20.59 19.53
CA PHE A 67 -17.62 21.44 18.93
C PHE A 67 -17.90 22.93 19.13
N GLN A 68 -19.15 23.37 19.05
CA GLN A 68 -19.51 24.78 19.28
C GLN A 68 -19.28 25.21 20.74
N GLN A 69 -19.53 24.33 21.71
CA GLN A 69 -19.45 24.65 23.14
C GLN A 69 -18.06 24.42 23.76
N SER A 70 -17.24 23.52 23.21
CA SER A 70 -15.95 23.12 23.79
C SER A 70 -14.91 24.26 23.90
N GLY A 71 -14.93 25.21 22.97
CA GLY A 71 -13.92 26.27 22.83
C GLY A 71 -12.51 25.80 22.40
N HIS A 72 -12.24 24.50 22.40
CA HIS A 72 -10.98 23.88 21.96
C HIS A 72 -11.23 22.60 21.17
N PHE A 73 -10.37 22.35 20.19
CA PHE A 73 -10.37 21.10 19.43
C PHE A 73 -8.95 20.69 19.10
N ALA A 74 -8.72 19.40 18.88
CA ALA A 74 -7.46 18.88 18.38
C ALA A 74 -7.64 18.32 16.96
N VAL A 75 -6.71 18.66 16.07
CA VAL A 75 -6.59 18.16 14.70
C VAL A 75 -5.51 17.10 14.66
N HIS A 76 -5.84 15.91 14.21
CA HIS A 76 -4.92 14.79 14.05
C HIS A 76 -4.71 14.53 12.57
N ILE A 77 -3.55 14.85 12.02
CA ILE A 77 -3.18 14.46 10.66
C ILE A 77 -2.76 13.00 10.72
N LEU A 78 -3.60 12.11 10.19
CA LEU A 78 -3.43 10.67 10.35
C LEU A 78 -2.22 10.16 9.57
N SER A 79 -1.55 9.15 10.12
CA SER A 79 -0.51 8.42 9.39
C SER A 79 -1.11 7.34 8.49
N ALA A 80 -0.36 6.91 7.49
CA ALA A 80 -0.82 5.96 6.48
C ALA A 80 -1.25 4.58 7.07
N GLY A 81 -0.81 4.23 8.29
CA GLY A 81 -1.26 3.04 9.01
C GLY A 81 -2.62 3.17 9.73
N GLN A 82 -3.24 4.36 9.71
CA GLN A 82 -4.45 4.67 10.50
C GLN A 82 -5.75 4.67 9.66
N GLU A 83 -5.79 3.88 8.59
CA GLU A 83 -6.99 3.73 7.75
C GLU A 83 -8.22 3.27 8.56
N ASP A 84 -8.04 2.27 9.43
CA ASP A 84 -9.12 1.75 10.28
C ASP A 84 -9.65 2.80 11.27
N LEU A 85 -8.77 3.65 11.78
CA LEU A 85 -9.13 4.74 12.67
C LEU A 85 -9.93 5.80 11.92
N SER A 86 -9.48 6.18 10.71
CA SER A 86 -10.25 7.06 9.81
C SER A 86 -11.66 6.51 9.55
N ASN A 87 -11.75 5.23 9.18
CA ASN A 87 -13.02 4.56 8.92
C ASN A 87 -13.93 4.51 10.15
N ARG A 88 -13.36 4.30 11.34
CA ARG A 88 -14.09 4.30 12.62
C ARG A 88 -14.69 5.67 12.91
N PHE A 89 -13.91 6.74 12.78
CA PHE A 89 -14.34 8.10 13.12
C PHE A 89 -15.25 8.74 12.05
N ALA A 90 -15.26 8.20 10.82
CA ALA A 90 -16.17 8.61 9.75
C ALA A 90 -17.60 8.08 9.91
N LYS A 91 -17.80 6.95 10.58
CA LYS A 91 -19.12 6.35 10.80
C LYS A 91 -19.96 7.18 11.79
N SER A 92 -21.28 7.18 11.61
CA SER A 92 -22.21 7.69 12.62
C SER A 92 -22.45 6.62 13.70
N GLY A 93 -22.56 7.03 14.96
CA GLY A 93 -22.77 6.11 16.08
C GLY A 93 -22.10 6.56 17.37
N ALA A 94 -22.48 5.91 18.48
CA ALA A 94 -21.74 5.98 19.73
C ALA A 94 -20.52 5.03 19.69
N ASP A 95 -19.61 5.14 20.66
CA ASP A 95 -18.51 4.18 20.91
C ASP A 95 -17.22 4.33 20.06
N LYS A 96 -17.03 5.46 19.37
CA LYS A 96 -15.83 5.69 18.52
C LYS A 96 -14.49 5.63 19.26
N PHE A 97 -14.50 5.98 20.55
CA PHE A 97 -13.31 6.05 21.39
C PHE A 97 -13.03 4.76 22.17
N THR A 98 -13.89 3.75 22.08
CA THR A 98 -13.68 2.51 22.83
C THR A 98 -12.47 1.75 22.32
N GLY A 99 -11.57 1.42 23.26
CA GLY A 99 -10.28 0.82 22.98
C GLY A 99 -9.27 1.75 22.29
N VAL A 100 -9.54 3.06 22.22
CA VAL A 100 -8.61 4.05 21.67
C VAL A 100 -7.93 4.78 22.82
N ALA A 101 -6.63 4.53 22.99
CA ALA A 101 -5.82 5.28 23.95
C ALA A 101 -5.78 6.75 23.53
N CYS A 102 -6.07 7.65 24.49
CA CYS A 102 -6.02 9.09 24.28
C CYS A 102 -5.34 9.77 25.47
N SER A 103 -4.43 10.69 25.21
CA SER A 103 -3.99 11.65 26.23
C SER A 103 -4.88 12.91 26.20
N GLU A 104 -4.76 13.79 27.19
CA GLU A 104 -5.49 15.06 27.19
C GLU A 104 -4.66 16.20 26.60
N GLY A 105 -5.26 16.94 25.68
CA GLY A 105 -4.71 18.18 25.12
C GLY A 105 -5.37 19.43 25.69
N ALA A 106 -5.11 20.57 25.04
CA ALA A 106 -5.68 21.87 25.38
C ALA A 106 -7.22 21.83 25.44
N GLY A 107 -7.79 22.45 26.48
CA GLY A 107 -9.24 22.43 26.74
C GLY A 107 -9.80 21.02 26.98
N GLY A 108 -8.93 20.05 27.30
CA GLY A 108 -9.30 18.65 27.47
C GLY A 108 -9.63 17.96 26.15
N ALA A 109 -9.30 18.48 24.96
CA ALA A 109 -9.54 17.72 23.73
C ALA A 109 -8.72 16.40 23.73
N PRO A 110 -9.30 15.22 23.40
CA PRO A 110 -8.55 13.97 23.34
C PRO A 110 -7.45 14.01 22.27
N LEU A 111 -6.25 13.54 22.59
CA LEU A 111 -5.15 13.40 21.64
C LEU A 111 -4.96 11.94 21.27
N LEU A 112 -5.05 11.65 19.98
CA LEU A 112 -4.78 10.34 19.40
C LEU A 112 -3.26 10.17 19.19
N ASP A 113 -2.78 8.95 19.35
CA ASP A 113 -1.36 8.62 19.13
C ASP A 113 -1.09 8.17 17.68
N ASP A 114 0.18 7.98 17.34
CA ASP A 114 0.66 7.47 16.05
C ASP A 114 0.23 8.27 14.81
N CYS A 115 -0.13 9.55 15.01
CA CYS A 115 -0.44 10.48 13.94
C CYS A 115 0.83 11.05 13.29
N SER A 116 0.75 11.46 12.02
CA SER A 116 1.81 12.21 11.35
C SER A 116 2.04 13.57 12.01
N ALA A 117 0.97 14.23 12.46
CA ALA A 117 1.04 15.46 13.22
C ALA A 117 -0.23 15.68 14.03
N ARG A 118 -0.11 16.47 15.11
CA ARG A 118 -1.23 16.88 15.95
C ARG A 118 -1.16 18.38 16.19
N LEU A 119 -2.31 19.04 16.05
CA LEU A 119 -2.47 20.46 16.33
C LEU A 119 -3.53 20.61 17.42
N GLN A 120 -3.22 21.35 18.47
CA GLN A 120 -4.16 21.69 19.53
C GLN A 120 -4.60 23.12 19.29
N CYS A 121 -5.90 23.34 19.17
CA CYS A 121 -6.47 24.59 18.70
C CYS A 121 -7.45 25.17 19.71
N ARG A 122 -7.41 26.49 19.87
CA ARG A 122 -8.49 27.28 20.48
C ARG A 122 -9.39 27.78 19.38
N THR A 123 -10.71 27.59 19.50
CA THR A 123 -11.67 28.09 18.52
C THR A 123 -11.67 29.63 18.54
N SER A 124 -11.40 30.25 17.40
CA SER A 124 -11.38 31.71 17.26
C SER A 124 -12.63 32.21 16.55
N PHE A 125 -13.06 31.52 15.49
CA PHE A 125 -14.25 31.91 14.72
C PHE A 125 -15.04 30.69 14.24
N VAL A 126 -16.34 30.87 14.08
CA VAL A 126 -17.23 29.90 13.43
C VAL A 126 -18.07 30.65 12.39
N TYR A 127 -17.97 30.23 11.13
CA TYR A 127 -18.68 30.86 10.01
C TYR A 127 -19.69 29.92 9.37
N GLU A 128 -20.72 30.52 8.78
CA GLU A 128 -21.71 29.79 7.97
C GLU A 128 -21.11 29.41 6.61
N GLY A 129 -21.17 28.13 6.26
CA GLY A 129 -20.58 27.55 5.05
C GLY A 129 -21.57 26.70 4.24
N GLY A 130 -22.81 27.18 4.07
CA GLY A 130 -23.88 26.41 3.41
C GLY A 130 -24.44 25.33 4.34
N ASP A 131 -24.32 24.06 3.96
CA ASP A 131 -24.73 22.89 4.76
C ASP A 131 -23.68 22.49 5.82
N HIS A 132 -22.57 23.24 5.92
CA HIS A 132 -21.52 23.08 6.93
C HIS A 132 -21.31 24.37 7.74
N LEU A 133 -20.70 24.23 8.93
CA LEU A 133 -20.05 25.31 9.65
C LEU A 133 -18.53 25.23 9.44
N ILE A 134 -17.90 26.38 9.24
CA ILE A 134 -16.44 26.50 9.10
C ILE A 134 -15.87 26.92 10.46
N PHE A 135 -15.10 26.04 11.08
CA PHE A 135 -14.38 26.33 12.32
C PHE A 135 -12.99 26.85 11.97
N VAL A 136 -12.62 27.99 12.53
CA VAL A 136 -11.26 28.56 12.43
C VAL A 136 -10.66 28.58 13.83
N GLY A 137 -9.52 27.92 14.00
CA GLY A 137 -8.82 27.80 15.27
C GLY A 137 -7.42 28.37 15.23
N GLU A 138 -7.02 29.02 16.32
CA GLU A 138 -5.63 29.39 16.59
C GLU A 138 -4.89 28.19 17.19
N VAL A 139 -3.74 27.83 16.63
CA VAL A 139 -2.93 26.71 17.10
C VAL A 139 -2.14 27.14 18.33
N VAL A 140 -2.40 26.50 19.47
CA VAL A 140 -1.76 26.81 20.77
C VAL A 140 -0.64 25.82 21.13
N ALA A 141 -0.66 24.62 20.55
CA ALA A 141 0.42 23.64 20.65
C ALA A 141 0.38 22.70 19.44
N PHE A 142 1.52 22.15 19.05
CA PHE A 142 1.59 21.14 17.99
C PHE A 142 2.78 20.20 18.16
N ASP A 143 2.65 19.00 17.59
CA ASP A 143 3.74 18.04 17.46
C ASP A 143 3.66 17.32 16.10
N ARG A 144 4.77 16.71 15.69
CA ARG A 144 4.86 15.92 14.46
C ARG A 144 5.73 14.70 14.65
N SER A 145 5.41 13.64 13.93
CA SER A 145 6.22 12.43 13.82
C SER A 145 6.90 12.35 12.44
N GLY A 146 7.70 11.31 12.24
CA GLY A 146 8.26 10.95 10.92
C GLY A 146 7.33 10.04 10.10
N LEU A 147 6.15 9.71 10.61
CA LEU A 147 5.21 8.81 9.95
C LEU A 147 4.59 9.51 8.74
N PRO A 148 4.52 8.89 7.56
CA PRO A 148 3.94 9.52 6.39
C PRO A 148 2.41 9.61 6.52
N PRO A 149 1.82 10.67 5.94
CA PRO A 149 0.40 10.94 6.09
C PRO A 149 -0.47 9.96 5.30
N LEU A 150 -1.65 9.66 5.84
CA LEU A 150 -2.73 9.01 5.10
C LEU A 150 -3.28 9.98 4.05
N VAL A 151 -3.37 9.52 2.80
CA VAL A 151 -3.81 10.34 1.67
C VAL A 151 -5.18 9.88 1.20
N PHE A 152 -6.03 10.84 0.82
CA PHE A 152 -7.34 10.59 0.24
C PHE A 152 -7.49 11.31 -1.10
N GLN A 153 -7.83 10.56 -2.13
CA GLN A 153 -8.01 11.06 -3.50
C GLN A 153 -9.13 10.28 -4.19
N ALA A 154 -10.00 10.98 -4.91
CA ALA A 154 -11.08 10.42 -5.72
C ALA A 154 -11.94 9.36 -5.00
N GLY A 155 -12.20 9.57 -3.70
CA GLY A 155 -13.03 8.68 -2.89
C GLY A 155 -12.30 7.43 -2.35
N ARG A 156 -10.98 7.35 -2.48
CA ARG A 156 -10.18 6.21 -2.03
C ARG A 156 -8.96 6.67 -1.25
N TYR A 157 -8.47 5.82 -0.34
CA TYR A 157 -7.16 6.00 0.25
C TYR A 157 -6.07 5.76 -0.81
N ALA A 158 -4.99 6.53 -0.71
CA ALA A 158 -3.86 6.48 -1.62
C ALA A 158 -2.54 6.51 -0.85
N VAL A 159 -1.45 6.19 -1.54
CA VAL A 159 -0.09 6.31 -1.00
C VAL A 159 0.59 7.47 -1.71
N ALA A 160 1.05 8.47 -0.95
CA ALA A 160 1.94 9.48 -1.49
C ALA A 160 3.35 8.91 -1.60
N THR A 161 3.86 8.84 -2.82
CA THR A 161 5.26 8.51 -3.10
C THR A 161 6.03 9.80 -3.33
N ARG A 162 7.26 9.88 -2.80
CA ARG A 162 8.11 11.04 -3.10
C ARG A 162 8.46 11.06 -4.58
N LYS A 163 8.47 12.26 -5.18
CA LYS A 163 9.06 12.42 -6.50
C LYS A 163 10.56 12.11 -6.40
N ALA A 164 11.02 11.08 -7.10
CA ALA A 164 12.44 10.78 -7.18
C ALA A 164 13.19 11.95 -7.83
N ALA A 165 14.43 12.18 -7.41
CA ALA A 165 15.33 13.04 -8.16
C ALA A 165 15.51 12.44 -9.57
N SER A 166 15.65 13.30 -10.59
CA SER A 166 16.01 12.85 -11.93
C SER A 166 17.29 12.02 -11.85
N LEU A 167 17.31 10.85 -12.52
CA LEU A 167 18.50 10.01 -12.57
C LEU A 167 19.59 10.63 -13.46
N SER A 168 19.25 11.61 -14.31
CA SER A 168 20.20 12.32 -15.18
C SER A 168 20.10 13.85 -15.08
N SER A 169 21.19 14.53 -15.43
CA SER A 169 21.28 16.00 -15.55
C SER A 169 21.32 16.49 -17.00
N GLY A 170 20.98 15.66 -18.00
CA GLY A 170 21.10 16.05 -19.42
C GLY A 170 20.34 15.15 -20.39
N SER A 171 19.58 15.77 -21.30
CA SER A 171 19.02 15.13 -22.49
C SER A 171 20.13 14.88 -23.50
N LEU A 172 20.29 13.63 -23.95
CA LEU A 172 20.92 13.36 -25.24
C LEU A 172 19.80 13.26 -26.27
N ASP A 173 19.67 14.28 -27.12
CA ASP A 173 18.54 14.58 -28.03
C ASP A 173 18.23 13.51 -29.11
N ALA A 174 18.74 12.29 -29.00
CA ALA A 174 18.37 11.16 -29.85
C ALA A 174 18.67 9.77 -29.23
N GLY A 175 18.91 9.67 -27.91
CA GLY A 175 19.25 8.42 -27.23
C GLY A 175 18.06 7.81 -26.48
N TRP A 176 18.13 6.49 -26.20
CA TRP A 176 17.29 5.90 -25.15
C TRP A 176 17.55 6.67 -23.84
N SER A 177 16.54 7.38 -23.33
CA SER A 177 16.66 8.11 -22.08
C SER A 177 16.90 7.15 -20.91
N GLU A 178 17.70 7.56 -19.93
CA GLU A 178 17.81 6.83 -18.65
C GLU A 178 16.48 6.76 -17.89
N ASP A 179 15.49 7.59 -18.26
CA ASP A 179 14.13 7.55 -17.71
C ASP A 179 13.19 6.62 -18.48
N HIS A 180 13.67 5.92 -19.51
CA HIS A 180 12.86 4.99 -20.28
C HIS A 180 12.45 3.77 -19.44
N LEU A 181 11.14 3.48 -19.34
CA LEU A 181 10.59 2.49 -18.42
C LEU A 181 11.23 1.08 -18.55
N PRO A 182 11.36 0.47 -19.75
CA PRO A 182 12.10 -0.78 -19.91
C PRO A 182 13.54 -0.75 -19.40
N TYR A 183 14.24 0.38 -19.54
CA TYR A 183 15.59 0.52 -19.02
C TYR A 183 15.59 0.57 -17.48
N LEU A 184 14.69 1.35 -16.88
CA LEU A 184 14.54 1.40 -15.42
C LEU A 184 14.18 0.05 -14.82
N LEU A 185 13.21 -0.66 -15.41
CA LEU A 185 12.80 -2.00 -14.98
C LEU A 185 13.95 -2.99 -15.12
N GLY A 186 14.62 -3.01 -16.27
CA GLY A 186 15.76 -3.89 -16.52
C GLY A 186 16.91 -3.62 -15.56
N ARG A 187 17.33 -2.35 -15.42
CA ARG A 187 18.42 -1.95 -14.53
C ARG A 187 18.10 -2.29 -13.07
N ALA A 188 16.90 -1.96 -12.59
CA ALA A 188 16.47 -2.28 -11.23
C ALA A 188 16.42 -3.79 -10.99
N TYR A 189 15.82 -4.54 -11.91
CA TYR A 189 15.77 -6.01 -11.84
C TYR A 189 17.18 -6.60 -11.78
N PHE A 190 18.07 -6.23 -12.71
CA PHE A 190 19.42 -6.79 -12.75
C PHE A 190 20.26 -6.39 -11.53
N GLN A 191 20.11 -5.18 -10.99
CA GLN A 191 20.83 -4.76 -9.80
C GLN A 191 20.41 -5.55 -8.55
N VAL A 192 19.11 -5.77 -8.37
CA VAL A 192 18.61 -6.60 -7.25
C VAL A 192 18.97 -8.06 -7.49
N TYR A 193 18.70 -8.59 -8.68
CA TYR A 193 18.92 -9.98 -9.02
C TYR A 193 20.41 -10.35 -9.05
N PHE A 194 21.33 -9.44 -9.38
CA PHE A 194 22.77 -9.69 -9.33
C PHE A 194 23.22 -10.16 -7.94
N ARG A 195 22.68 -9.56 -6.87
CA ARG A 195 22.98 -9.96 -5.48
C ARG A 195 22.45 -11.37 -5.18
N ILE A 196 21.27 -11.72 -5.71
CA ILE A 196 20.71 -13.08 -5.58
C ILE A 196 21.54 -14.08 -6.39
N ARG A 197 21.98 -13.70 -7.60
CA ARG A 197 22.78 -14.53 -8.50
C ARG A 197 24.12 -14.95 -7.89
N GLU A 198 24.72 -14.13 -7.03
CA GLU A 198 25.92 -14.52 -6.28
C GLU A 198 25.66 -15.73 -5.37
N HIS A 199 24.51 -15.77 -4.69
CA HIS A 199 24.11 -16.93 -3.88
C HIS A 199 23.77 -18.14 -4.75
N VAL A 200 23.06 -17.94 -5.87
CA VAL A 200 22.74 -19.01 -6.84
C VAL A 200 24.02 -19.67 -7.36
N ARG A 201 25.02 -18.87 -7.75
CA ARG A 201 26.33 -19.36 -8.21
C ARG A 201 27.13 -20.04 -7.11
N ALA A 202 27.09 -19.53 -5.88
CA ALA A 202 27.75 -20.15 -4.73
C ALA A 202 27.17 -21.55 -4.43
N ASP A 203 25.88 -21.76 -4.70
CA ASP A 203 25.21 -23.06 -4.61
C ASP A 203 25.41 -23.95 -5.85
N GLY A 204 26.20 -23.50 -6.83
CA GLY A 204 26.53 -24.25 -8.05
C GLY A 204 25.36 -24.38 -9.02
N LEU A 205 24.39 -23.45 -8.97
CA LEU A 205 23.22 -23.44 -9.82
C LEU A 205 23.36 -22.44 -10.97
N SER A 206 22.67 -22.71 -12.08
CA SER A 206 22.39 -21.69 -13.11
C SER A 206 21.16 -20.85 -12.75
N ASP A 207 20.95 -19.75 -13.47
CA ASP A 207 19.74 -18.94 -13.34
C ASP A 207 18.48 -19.76 -13.71
N ASP A 208 18.55 -20.58 -14.77
CA ASP A 208 17.45 -21.45 -15.19
C ASP A 208 17.08 -22.48 -14.12
N GLU A 209 18.10 -23.13 -13.55
CA GLU A 209 17.94 -24.08 -12.45
C GLU A 209 17.31 -23.40 -11.22
N TYR A 210 17.72 -22.17 -10.91
CA TYR A 210 17.12 -21.39 -9.83
C TYR A 210 15.64 -21.11 -10.08
N PHE A 211 15.24 -20.72 -11.29
CA PHE A 211 13.83 -20.48 -11.61
C PHE A 211 12.99 -21.75 -11.54
N ILE A 212 13.50 -22.88 -12.04
CA ILE A 212 12.84 -24.18 -11.94
C ILE A 212 12.62 -24.58 -10.48
N LEU A 213 13.69 -24.51 -9.66
CA LEU A 213 13.62 -24.87 -8.24
C LEU A 213 12.70 -23.93 -7.45
N SER A 214 12.69 -22.63 -7.78
CA SER A 214 11.81 -21.64 -7.16
C SER A 214 10.34 -21.90 -7.49
N THR A 215 10.04 -22.20 -8.76
CA THR A 215 8.69 -22.58 -9.21
C THR A 215 8.19 -23.83 -8.50
N LEU A 216 9.03 -24.87 -8.39
CA LEU A 216 8.68 -26.11 -7.69
C LEU A 216 8.61 -25.95 -6.16
N ALA A 217 9.25 -24.92 -5.59
CA ALA A 217 9.13 -24.61 -4.17
C ALA A 217 7.82 -23.94 -3.80
N VAL A 218 7.23 -23.18 -4.73
CA VAL A 218 5.84 -22.71 -4.59
C VAL A 218 4.91 -23.92 -4.59
N ARG A 219 5.10 -24.79 -5.59
CA ARG A 219 4.31 -25.99 -5.74
C ARG A 219 4.99 -27.01 -6.64
N ASP A 220 5.23 -28.19 -6.08
CA ASP A 220 5.86 -29.32 -6.76
C ASP A 220 4.84 -30.23 -7.46
N GLY A 221 5.35 -31.30 -8.10
CA GLY A 221 4.54 -32.26 -8.81
C GLY A 221 4.06 -31.76 -10.17
N ARG A 222 4.84 -30.91 -10.83
CA ARG A 222 4.49 -30.32 -12.14
C ARG A 222 5.09 -31.10 -13.30
N THR A 223 4.39 -31.12 -14.43
CA THR A 223 4.97 -31.61 -15.69
C THR A 223 5.95 -30.57 -16.26
N GLN A 224 6.82 -30.98 -17.20
CA GLN A 224 7.73 -30.04 -17.87
C GLN A 224 6.96 -28.90 -18.56
N ALA A 225 5.87 -29.22 -19.26
CA ALA A 225 5.03 -28.23 -19.93
C ALA A 225 4.39 -27.23 -18.95
N GLU A 226 3.98 -27.68 -17.76
CA GLU A 226 3.45 -26.80 -16.71
C GLU A 226 4.52 -25.86 -16.14
N ILE A 227 5.78 -26.32 -16.06
CA ILE A 227 6.93 -25.49 -15.63
C ILE A 227 7.26 -24.45 -16.72
N GLU A 228 7.38 -24.88 -17.98
CA GLU A 228 7.65 -24.02 -19.14
C GLU A 228 6.59 -22.93 -19.31
N ALA A 229 5.30 -23.28 -19.20
CA ALA A 229 4.21 -22.32 -19.36
C ALA A 229 4.28 -21.20 -18.32
N GLY A 230 4.56 -21.53 -17.06
CA GLY A 230 4.67 -20.55 -15.97
C GLY A 230 5.94 -19.69 -16.04
N LEU A 231 7.01 -20.18 -16.65
CA LEU A 231 8.29 -19.48 -16.79
C LEU A 231 8.49 -18.83 -18.18
N SER A 232 7.50 -18.90 -19.05
CA SER A 232 7.57 -18.35 -20.41
C SER A 232 7.94 -16.86 -20.47
N HIS A 233 7.54 -16.06 -19.48
CA HIS A 233 7.91 -14.64 -19.35
C HIS A 233 9.40 -14.42 -19.00
N ALA A 234 10.04 -15.40 -18.36
CA ALA A 234 11.41 -15.29 -17.90
C ALA A 234 12.43 -15.65 -18.99
N GLY A 235 11.99 -16.25 -20.11
CA GLY A 235 12.89 -16.76 -21.15
C GLY A 235 13.81 -17.88 -20.65
N CYS A 236 13.41 -18.57 -19.58
CA CYS A 236 14.16 -19.64 -18.91
C CYS A 236 14.18 -20.91 -19.76
N ASP A 237 15.34 -21.57 -19.89
CA ASP A 237 15.41 -22.91 -20.48
C ASP A 237 14.97 -23.96 -19.44
N CYS A 238 13.79 -24.53 -19.65
CA CYS A 238 13.21 -25.57 -18.78
C CYS A 238 13.23 -26.96 -19.44
N GLY A 239 14.10 -27.16 -20.44
CA GLY A 239 14.17 -28.40 -21.19
C GLY A 239 14.47 -29.62 -20.32
N PHE A 240 14.05 -30.79 -20.80
CA PHE A 240 14.23 -32.08 -20.13
C PHE A 240 15.66 -32.31 -19.62
N GLN A 241 16.68 -31.88 -20.37
CA GLN A 241 18.09 -32.05 -19.97
C GLN A 241 18.44 -31.29 -18.69
N VAL A 242 17.89 -30.10 -18.49
CA VAL A 242 18.10 -29.30 -17.26
C VAL A 242 17.44 -30.02 -16.08
N LEU A 243 16.20 -30.48 -16.24
CA LEU A 243 15.47 -31.24 -15.21
C LEU A 243 16.16 -32.57 -14.86
N ALA A 244 16.65 -33.29 -15.86
CA ALA A 244 17.40 -34.53 -15.69
C ALA A 244 18.74 -34.28 -14.95
N GLY A 245 19.44 -33.20 -15.28
CA GLY A 245 20.66 -32.78 -14.59
C GLY A 245 20.41 -32.47 -13.11
N LEU A 246 19.34 -31.73 -12.81
CA LEU A 246 18.91 -31.44 -11.44
C LEU A 246 18.56 -32.72 -10.65
N ARG A 247 17.93 -33.70 -11.29
CA ARG A 247 17.68 -35.03 -10.68
C ARG A 247 18.97 -35.80 -10.44
N GLN A 248 19.91 -35.77 -11.38
CA GLN A 248 21.21 -36.45 -11.21
C GLN A 248 22.00 -35.88 -10.03
N ARG A 249 21.91 -34.56 -9.79
CA ARG A 249 22.51 -33.91 -8.60
C ARG A 249 21.68 -34.11 -7.32
N GLY A 250 20.60 -34.89 -7.38
CA GLY A 250 19.76 -35.18 -6.22
C GLY A 250 18.92 -34.00 -5.74
N LEU A 251 18.69 -32.97 -6.58
CA LEU A 251 17.86 -31.80 -6.24
C LEU A 251 16.40 -32.05 -6.59
N LEU A 252 16.14 -32.77 -7.67
CA LEU A 252 14.80 -33.19 -8.08
C LEU A 252 14.60 -34.70 -7.95
N ARG A 253 13.34 -35.09 -7.78
CA ARG A 253 12.84 -36.44 -8.01
C ARG A 253 11.74 -36.37 -9.07
N CYS A 254 11.52 -37.45 -9.81
CA CYS A 254 10.38 -37.56 -10.70
C CYS A 254 9.56 -38.80 -10.35
N GLU A 255 8.26 -38.72 -10.64
CA GLU A 255 7.36 -39.86 -10.57
C GLU A 255 6.78 -40.13 -11.96
N ASP A 256 6.84 -41.39 -12.35
CA ASP A 256 6.29 -41.88 -13.60
C ASP A 256 4.84 -42.32 -13.33
N GLY A 257 3.88 -41.45 -13.65
CA GLY A 257 2.46 -41.76 -13.58
C GLY A 257 1.93 -42.35 -14.90
N THR A 258 0.62 -42.63 -14.96
CA THR A 258 -0.10 -43.01 -16.21
C THR A 258 -0.22 -41.85 -17.22
N GLY A 259 0.74 -40.91 -17.23
CA GLY A 259 0.78 -39.70 -18.05
C GLY A 259 2.19 -39.09 -18.04
N ASP A 260 2.29 -37.78 -18.30
CA ASP A 260 3.59 -37.08 -18.36
C ASP A 260 4.37 -37.13 -17.03
N LEU A 261 5.70 -37.17 -17.15
CA LEU A 261 6.62 -37.14 -16.02
C LEU A 261 6.37 -35.92 -15.13
N ARG A 262 6.14 -36.17 -13.83
CA ARG A 262 5.96 -35.11 -12.83
C ARG A 262 7.23 -34.94 -12.01
N TRP A 263 7.65 -33.70 -11.84
CA TRP A 263 8.87 -33.31 -11.15
C TRP A 263 8.56 -32.73 -9.78
N PHE A 264 9.32 -33.18 -8.78
CA PHE A 264 9.20 -32.74 -7.41
C PHE A 264 10.55 -32.35 -6.84
N LEU A 265 10.55 -31.43 -5.87
CA LEU A 265 11.73 -31.21 -5.06
C LEU A 265 12.01 -32.45 -4.21
N SER A 266 13.28 -32.86 -4.20
CA SER A 266 13.81 -33.77 -3.18
C SER A 266 14.00 -33.03 -1.85
N ASP A 267 14.34 -33.74 -0.77
CA ASP A 267 14.66 -33.11 0.51
C ASP A 267 15.86 -32.16 0.42
N GLU A 268 16.89 -32.56 -0.32
CA GLU A 268 18.07 -31.71 -0.58
C GLU A 268 17.70 -30.50 -1.45
N GLY A 269 16.87 -30.70 -2.47
CA GLY A 269 16.32 -29.62 -3.29
C GLY A 269 15.54 -28.60 -2.47
N ARG A 270 14.63 -29.06 -1.59
CA ARG A 270 13.90 -28.17 -0.67
C ARG A 270 14.83 -27.39 0.24
N ARG A 271 15.83 -28.05 0.82
CA ARG A 271 16.82 -27.42 1.72
C ARG A 271 17.61 -26.33 0.99
N ARG A 272 18.08 -26.61 -0.23
CA ARG A 272 18.78 -25.63 -1.08
C ARG A 272 17.87 -24.45 -1.45
N THR A 273 16.66 -24.71 -1.91
CA THR A 273 15.73 -23.63 -2.28
C THR A 273 15.36 -22.77 -1.07
N LEU A 274 15.19 -23.34 0.12
CA LEU A 274 14.94 -22.58 1.35
C LEU A 274 16.08 -21.60 1.65
N HIS A 275 17.34 -22.02 1.48
CA HIS A 275 18.51 -21.17 1.68
C HIS A 275 18.51 -19.98 0.70
N LEU A 276 18.22 -20.24 -0.58
CA LEU A 276 18.14 -19.19 -1.60
C LEU A 276 16.97 -18.23 -1.38
N ILE A 277 15.80 -18.73 -0.96
CA ILE A 277 14.65 -17.90 -0.58
C ILE A 277 15.00 -17.01 0.61
N ALA A 278 15.70 -17.53 1.62
CA ALA A 278 16.12 -16.74 2.77
C ALA A 278 17.09 -15.62 2.36
N ALA A 279 18.07 -15.92 1.50
CA ALA A 279 18.98 -14.92 0.93
C ALA A 279 18.22 -13.85 0.11
N ALA A 280 17.29 -14.27 -0.76
CA ALA A 280 16.48 -13.36 -1.54
C ALA A 280 15.62 -12.43 -0.67
N LYS A 281 15.00 -12.96 0.40
CA LYS A 281 14.24 -12.15 1.38
C LYS A 281 15.11 -11.16 2.15
N ALA A 282 16.34 -11.55 2.51
CA ALA A 282 17.28 -10.64 3.17
C ALA A 282 17.67 -9.48 2.25
N ILE A 283 18.01 -9.79 0.99
CA ILE A 283 18.33 -8.79 -0.04
C ILE A 283 17.13 -7.86 -0.29
N GLU A 284 15.92 -8.42 -0.40
CA GLU A 284 14.69 -7.62 -0.52
C GLU A 284 14.55 -6.67 0.67
N SER A 285 14.70 -7.16 1.89
CA SER A 285 14.59 -6.32 3.11
C SER A 285 15.60 -5.17 3.10
N GLU A 286 16.84 -5.41 2.69
CA GLU A 286 17.86 -4.35 2.59
C GLU A 286 17.51 -3.30 1.53
N VAL A 287 17.07 -3.74 0.34
CA VAL A 287 16.69 -2.84 -0.76
C VAL A 287 15.50 -1.97 -0.35
N LEU A 288 14.46 -2.57 0.24
CA LEU A 288 13.26 -1.86 0.66
C LEU A 288 13.53 -0.91 1.84
N ALA A 289 14.45 -1.26 2.75
CA ALA A 289 14.87 -0.37 3.83
C ALA A 289 15.48 0.93 3.29
N GLY A 290 16.23 0.86 2.19
CA GLY A 290 16.81 2.04 1.52
C GLY A 290 15.77 2.96 0.86
N LEU A 291 14.63 2.41 0.44
CA LEU A 291 13.50 3.19 -0.12
C LEU A 291 12.64 3.83 0.97
N GLY A 292 12.53 3.17 2.13
CA GLY A 292 11.55 3.48 3.16
C GLY A 292 10.27 2.66 2.98
N GLU A 293 9.61 2.35 4.09
CA GLU A 293 8.48 1.41 4.17
C GLU A 293 7.36 1.71 3.16
N TRP A 294 7.03 2.98 2.97
CA TRP A 294 5.87 3.39 2.17
C TRP A 294 6.18 3.50 0.68
N ASP A 295 7.38 3.98 0.33
CA ASP A 295 7.85 3.95 -1.07
C ASP A 295 8.03 2.49 -1.52
N ALA A 296 8.46 1.58 -0.62
CA ALA A 296 8.49 0.14 -0.85
C ALA A 296 7.08 -0.45 -1.11
N VAL A 297 6.08 -0.09 -0.31
CA VAL A 297 4.67 -0.50 -0.54
C VAL A 297 4.15 0.05 -1.86
N ALA A 298 4.39 1.33 -2.15
CA ALA A 298 3.98 1.97 -3.39
C ALA A 298 4.62 1.29 -4.62
N LEU A 299 5.92 1.02 -4.57
CA LEU A 299 6.65 0.31 -5.63
C LEU A 299 6.04 -1.07 -5.88
N LYS A 300 5.80 -1.86 -4.83
CA LYS A 300 5.16 -3.18 -4.96
C LYS A 300 3.78 -3.08 -5.60
N ASN A 301 2.98 -2.09 -5.24
CA ASN A 301 1.66 -1.88 -5.84
C ASN A 301 1.75 -1.48 -7.32
N LEU A 302 2.67 -0.57 -7.67
CA LEU A 302 2.90 -0.16 -9.06
C LEU A 302 3.38 -1.34 -9.93
N LEU A 303 4.31 -2.16 -9.41
CA LEU A 303 4.77 -3.36 -10.10
C LEU A 303 3.63 -4.38 -10.29
N LYS A 304 2.79 -4.60 -9.28
CA LYS A 304 1.60 -5.47 -9.42
C LYS A 304 0.64 -4.96 -10.50
N GLN A 305 0.38 -3.66 -10.53
CA GLN A 305 -0.46 -3.06 -11.58
C GLN A 305 0.16 -3.22 -12.96
N LEU A 306 1.48 -3.00 -13.08
CA LEU A 306 2.20 -3.19 -14.34
C LEU A 306 2.12 -4.65 -14.81
N VAL A 307 2.37 -5.62 -13.92
CA VAL A 307 2.25 -7.05 -14.21
C VAL A 307 0.83 -7.36 -14.71
N LEU A 308 -0.21 -6.95 -14.00
CA LEU A 308 -1.60 -7.19 -14.42
C LEU A 308 -1.94 -6.55 -15.78
N SER A 309 -1.39 -5.37 -16.07
CA SER A 309 -1.63 -4.67 -17.34
C SER A 309 -0.87 -5.24 -18.53
N THR A 310 0.16 -6.05 -18.28
CA THR A 310 1.06 -6.62 -19.30
C THR A 310 1.01 -8.15 -19.37
N ASP A 311 0.22 -8.78 -18.50
CA ASP A 311 0.06 -10.23 -18.42
C ASP A 311 -0.59 -10.76 -19.72
N PRO A 312 0.10 -11.61 -20.50
CA PRO A 312 -0.48 -12.23 -21.69
C PRO A 312 -1.47 -13.35 -21.37
N GLY A 313 -1.86 -13.55 -20.09
CA GLY A 313 -2.75 -14.59 -19.62
C GLY A 313 -1.99 -15.83 -19.15
N LEU A 314 -0.86 -15.63 -18.47
CA LEU A 314 -0.02 -16.73 -17.99
C LEU A 314 -0.71 -17.52 -16.88
N PRO A 315 -0.43 -18.83 -16.76
CA PRO A 315 -0.96 -19.63 -15.67
C PRO A 315 -0.50 -19.08 -14.31
N ASP A 316 -1.44 -18.88 -13.40
CA ASP A 316 -1.08 -18.50 -12.03
C ASP A 316 -0.42 -19.68 -11.32
N LEU A 317 0.90 -19.58 -11.15
CA LEU A 317 1.72 -20.58 -10.46
C LEU A 317 1.33 -20.75 -8.97
N TRP A 318 0.59 -19.80 -8.40
CA TRP A 318 0.18 -19.78 -6.99
C TRP A 318 -1.25 -20.31 -6.77
N SER A 319 -2.02 -20.51 -7.84
CA SER A 319 -3.39 -21.02 -7.76
C SER A 319 -3.46 -22.55 -7.58
N PRO A 320 -4.47 -23.07 -6.84
CA PRO A 320 -4.76 -24.50 -6.84
C PRO A 320 -5.13 -24.98 -8.26
N PRO A 321 -4.94 -26.27 -8.61
CA PRO A 321 -5.34 -26.73 -9.93
C PRO A 321 -6.87 -26.65 -10.01
N PRO A 322 -7.45 -26.52 -11.20
CA PRO A 322 -8.87 -26.80 -11.35
C PRO A 322 -9.15 -28.19 -10.75
N ALA A 323 -10.15 -28.27 -9.87
CA ALA A 323 -10.59 -29.54 -9.31
C ALA A 323 -10.85 -30.49 -10.49
N ALA A 324 -10.31 -31.71 -10.44
CA ALA A 324 -10.60 -32.72 -11.43
C ALA A 324 -12.12 -32.85 -11.51
N THR A 325 -12.71 -32.47 -12.64
CA THR A 325 -14.09 -32.78 -12.94
C THR A 325 -14.17 -34.31 -12.95
N THR A 326 -14.62 -34.88 -11.83
CA THR A 326 -15.08 -36.26 -11.80
C THR A 326 -16.25 -36.33 -12.76
N GLY A 327 -15.97 -36.76 -13.98
CA GLY A 327 -16.99 -37.19 -14.93
C GLY A 327 -17.70 -38.38 -14.32
N ALA A 328 -18.77 -38.11 -13.61
CA ALA A 328 -19.81 -39.07 -13.29
C ALA A 328 -21.00 -38.76 -14.21
N GLU A 329 -20.90 -39.20 -15.45
CA GLU A 329 -22.06 -39.53 -16.27
C GLU A 329 -22.06 -41.05 -16.47
N ALA A 330 -22.83 -41.74 -15.62
CA ALA A 330 -23.68 -42.91 -15.90
C ALA A 330 -24.28 -43.41 -14.58
#